data_AF-A0A2M7X5H8-F1
#
_entry.id   AF-A0A2M7X5H8-F1
#
_cell.length_a   1.000
_cell.length_b   1.000
_cell.length_c   1.000
_cell.angle_alpha   90.00
_cell.angle_beta   90.00
_cell.angle_gamma   90.00
#
_symmetry.space_group_name_H-M   'P 1'
#
loop_
_entity.id
_entity.type
_entity.pdbx_description
1 polymer ?
#
loop_
_entity_poly.entity_id
_entity_poly.type
_entity_poly.pdbx_seq_one_letter_code
_entity_poly.pdbx_strand_id
1 'polypeptide(L)'
;MTLIERAQKVKNSLNFDVLQNRVIEIEAKMSDSSFWQDQKNASKLSQELSELKKSIANIEMLDLLIEEGTEKELDEVVTDLEMVLYLSGKYDKNDAYLTLHAGAGGTEAMD
;
A
#
# COMPACT_ATOMS: atom_id res chain seq x y z
N MET A 1 -10.16 18.52 -7.29
CA MET A 1 -9.70 17.80 -6.08
C MET A 1 -8.44 18.49 -5.63
N THR A 2 -8.39 18.99 -4.39
CA THR A 2 -7.19 19.62 -3.82
C THR A 2 -6.19 18.57 -3.37
N LEU A 3 -4.94 18.96 -3.08
CA LEU A 3 -3.92 18.03 -2.58
C LEU A 3 -4.31 17.42 -1.22
N ILE A 4 -4.92 18.22 -0.34
CA ILE A 4 -5.42 17.75 0.97
C ILE A 4 -6.56 16.73 0.79
N GLU A 5 -7.47 16.96 -0.16
CA GLU A 5 -8.53 15.99 -0.48
C GLU A 5 -7.96 14.66 -1.01
N ARG A 6 -6.90 14.72 -1.84
CA ARG A 6 -6.18 13.52 -2.31
C ARG A 6 -5.55 12.77 -1.13
N ALA A 7 -4.82 13.47 -0.27
CA ALA A 7 -4.18 12.92 0.90
C ALA A 7 -5.19 12.23 1.84
N GLN A 8 -6.32 12.87 2.11
CA GLN A 8 -7.38 12.29 2.94
C GLN A 8 -7.99 11.03 2.30
N LYS A 9 -8.15 11.00 0.98
CA LYS A 9 -8.66 9.82 0.26
C LYS A 9 -7.69 8.64 0.36
N VAL A 10 -6.39 8.90 0.16
CA VAL A 10 -5.32 7.92 0.35
C VAL A 10 -5.35 7.35 1.76
N LYS A 11 -5.38 8.23 2.78
CA LYS A 11 -5.49 7.84 4.18
C LYS A 11 -6.69 6.93 4.45
N ASN A 12 -7.87 7.34 3.99
CA ASN A 12 -9.12 6.57 4.22
C ASN A 12 -9.08 5.20 3.53
N SER A 13 -8.40 5.06 2.39
CA SER A 13 -8.27 3.79 1.69
C SER A 13 -7.30 2.81 2.37
N LEU A 14 -6.41 3.29 3.23
CA LEU A 14 -5.37 2.50 3.88
C LEU A 14 -5.82 1.74 5.13
N ASN A 15 -7.11 1.79 5.51
CA ASN A 15 -7.70 1.00 6.61
C ASN A 15 -6.81 0.90 7.88
N PHE A 16 -6.40 2.05 8.41
CA PHE A 16 -5.43 2.16 9.52
C PHE A 16 -5.74 1.24 10.71
N ASP A 17 -6.99 1.16 11.13
CA ASP A 17 -7.43 0.30 12.24
C ASP A 17 -7.16 -1.19 11.96
N VAL A 18 -7.34 -1.63 10.71
CA VAL A 18 -7.06 -3.01 10.30
C VAL A 18 -5.58 -3.31 10.38
N LEU A 19 -4.74 -2.36 9.94
CA LEU A 19 -3.28 -2.49 10.01
C LEU A 19 -2.81 -2.57 11.46
N GLN A 20 -3.31 -1.69 12.33
CA GLN A 20 -2.96 -1.69 13.76
C GLN A 20 -3.38 -2.97 14.47
N ASN A 21 -4.62 -3.43 14.26
CA ASN A 21 -5.10 -4.69 14.82
C ASN A 21 -4.23 -5.87 14.37
N ARG A 22 -3.82 -5.89 13.09
CA ARG A 22 -2.95 -6.94 12.57
C ARG A 22 -1.55 -6.93 13.19
N VAL A 23 -0.98 -5.75 13.43
CA VAL A 23 0.29 -5.60 14.17
C VAL A 23 0.16 -6.20 15.56
N ILE A 24 -0.89 -5.85 16.31
CA ILE A 24 -1.14 -6.37 17.66
C ILE A 24 -1.27 -7.90 17.65
N GLU A 25 -2.00 -8.46 16.68
CA GLU A 25 -2.13 -9.92 16.53
C GLU A 25 -0.77 -10.62 16.32
N ILE A 26 0.09 -10.05 15.46
CA ILE A 26 1.39 -10.64 15.16
C ILE A 26 2.32 -10.51 16.37
N GLU A 27 2.35 -9.36 17.03
CA GLU A 27 3.18 -9.13 18.23
C GLU A 27 2.76 -10.06 19.39
N ALA A 28 1.45 -10.28 19.58
CA ALA A 28 0.94 -11.24 20.53
C ALA A 28 1.42 -12.67 20.23
N LYS A 29 1.42 -13.07 18.95
CA LYS A 29 1.96 -14.37 18.53
C LYS A 29 3.48 -14.48 18.74
N MET A 30 4.23 -13.41 18.46
CA MET A 30 5.69 -13.38 18.65
C MET A 30 6.12 -13.48 20.12
N SER A 31 5.22 -13.13 21.05
CA SER A 31 5.42 -13.24 22.48
C SER A 31 5.35 -14.70 22.98
N ASP A 32 4.77 -15.62 22.20
CA ASP A 32 4.74 -17.05 22.52
C ASP A 32 6.08 -17.72 22.15
N SER A 33 6.69 -18.42 23.10
CA SER A 33 7.94 -19.18 22.89
C SER A 33 7.86 -20.24 21.77
N SER A 34 6.66 -20.75 21.48
CA SER A 34 6.43 -21.72 20.41
C SER A 34 6.48 -21.10 19.00
N PHE A 35 6.28 -19.79 18.88
CA PHE A 35 6.32 -19.06 17.61
C PHE A 35 7.69 -19.19 16.91
N TRP A 36 8.76 -19.08 17.70
CA TRP A 36 10.13 -19.16 17.20
C TRP A 36 10.57 -20.58 16.84
N GLN A 37 9.77 -21.59 17.16
CA GLN A 37 10.05 -22.98 16.76
C GLN A 37 9.71 -23.24 15.28
N ASP A 38 8.78 -22.49 14.70
CA ASP A 38 8.50 -22.51 13.26
C ASP A 38 9.21 -21.36 12.55
N GLN A 39 10.47 -21.60 12.15
CA GLN A 39 11.32 -20.61 11.49
C GLN A 39 10.68 -20.02 10.21
N LYS A 40 9.94 -20.82 9.44
CA LYS A 40 9.35 -20.38 8.17
C LYS A 40 8.17 -19.44 8.43
N ASN A 41 7.30 -19.80 9.38
CA ASN A 41 6.19 -18.95 9.78
C ASN A 41 6.67 -17.68 10.50
N ALA A 42 7.65 -17.81 11.39
CA ALA A 42 8.26 -16.67 12.09
C ALA A 42 8.87 -15.65 11.12
N SER A 43 9.62 -16.12 10.11
CA SER A 43 10.20 -15.26 9.07
C SER A 43 9.11 -14.53 8.28
N LYS A 44 8.07 -15.24 7.82
CA LYS A 44 6.96 -14.66 7.06
C LYS A 44 6.19 -13.60 7.88
N LEU A 45 5.83 -13.92 9.11
CA LEU A 45 5.08 -13.00 9.98
C LEU A 45 5.94 -11.81 10.43
N SER A 46 7.25 -11.99 10.60
CA SER A 46 8.18 -10.88 10.87
C SER A 46 8.29 -9.93 9.68
N GLN A 47 8.32 -10.47 8.46
CA GLN A 47 8.30 -9.66 7.25
C GLN A 47 6.98 -8.89 7.12
N GLU A 48 5.84 -9.58 7.30
CA GLU A 48 4.51 -8.96 7.32
C GLU A 48 4.43 -7.84 8.36
N LEU A 49 4.92 -8.07 9.58
CA LEU A 49 4.99 -7.06 10.64
C LEU A 49 5.80 -5.83 10.24
N SER A 50 6.97 -6.03 9.61
CA SER A 50 7.81 -4.93 9.16
C SER A 50 7.12 -4.09 8.07
N GLU A 51 6.42 -4.74 7.13
CA GLU A 51 5.66 -4.07 6.08
C GLU A 51 4.48 -3.29 6.66
N LEU A 52 3.72 -3.89 7.59
CA LEU A 52 2.61 -3.23 8.28
C LEU A 52 3.06 -2.01 9.08
N LYS A 53 4.15 -2.12 9.85
CA LYS A 53 4.70 -0.99 10.61
C LYS A 53 5.16 0.14 9.70
N LYS A 54 5.74 -0.18 8.54
CA LYS A 54 6.11 0.82 7.53
C LYS A 54 4.89 1.55 6.98
N SER A 55 3.82 0.82 6.67
CA SER A 55 2.56 1.40 6.18
C SER A 55 1.93 2.33 7.23
N ILE A 56 1.90 1.92 8.50
CA ILE A 56 1.42 2.75 9.61
C ILE A 56 2.25 4.04 9.73
N ALA A 57 3.58 3.93 9.73
CA ALA A 57 4.46 5.10 9.81
C ALA A 57 4.26 6.07 8.63
N ASN A 58 4.00 5.56 7.42
CA ASN A 58 3.69 6.40 6.27
C ASN A 58 2.36 7.15 6.42
N ILE A 59 1.35 6.53 7.04
CA ILE A 59 0.06 7.18 7.31
C ILE A 59 0.22 8.28 8.36
N GLU A 60 0.98 8.00 9.43
CA GLU A 60 1.30 8.99 10.47
C GLU A 60 2.11 10.17 9.90
N MET A 61 3.05 9.89 9.00
CA MET A 61 3.80 10.93 8.27
C MET A 61 2.86 11.77 7.40
N LEU A 62 1.90 11.15 6.72
CA LEU A 62 0.93 11.86 5.90
C LEU A 62 0.09 12.83 6.73
N ASP A 63 -0.31 12.46 7.93
CA ASP A 63 -1.03 13.35 8.86
C ASP A 63 -0.20 14.57 9.24
N LEU A 64 1.08 14.36 9.58
CA LEU A 64 2.00 15.45 9.89
C LEU A 64 2.20 16.40 8.69
N LEU A 65 2.31 15.86 7.47
CA LEU A 65 2.49 16.67 6.27
C LEU A 65 1.23 17.44 5.86
N ILE A 66 0.04 16.94 6.19
CA ILE A 66 -1.22 17.66 5.99
C ILE A 66 -1.29 18.89 6.91
N GLU A 67 -0.82 18.77 8.15
CA GLU A 67 -0.91 19.84 9.16
C GLU A 67 0.21 20.87 9.06
N GLU A 68 1.46 20.40 8.88
CA GLU A 68 2.66 21.23 9.01
C GLU A 68 3.61 21.16 7.81
N GLY A 69 3.33 20.30 6.83
CA GLY A 69 4.21 20.05 5.68
C GLY A 69 4.14 21.11 4.59
N THR A 70 5.16 21.12 3.72
CA THR A 70 5.08 21.93 2.49
C THR A 70 4.23 21.22 1.43
N GLU A 71 3.62 21.99 0.54
CA GLU A 71 2.78 21.44 -0.55
C GLU A 71 3.56 20.47 -1.44
N LYS A 72 4.87 20.70 -1.63
CA LYS A 72 5.74 19.82 -2.40
C LYS A 72 5.97 18.47 -1.69
N GLU A 73 6.31 18.48 -0.41
CA GLU A 73 6.54 17.25 0.36
C GLU A 73 5.28 16.42 0.46
N LEU A 74 4.12 17.07 0.65
CA LEU A 74 2.83 16.41 0.66
C LEU A 74 2.52 15.76 -0.70
N ASP A 75 2.77 16.44 -1.82
CA ASP A 75 2.50 15.88 -3.16
C ASP A 75 3.40 14.69 -3.50
N GLU A 76 4.68 14.74 -3.12
CA GLU A 76 5.62 13.62 -3.29
C GLU A 76 5.12 12.37 -2.53
N VAL A 77 4.79 12.52 -1.24
CA VAL A 77 4.34 11.39 -0.41
C VAL A 77 2.96 10.87 -0.85
N VAL A 78 2.03 11.75 -1.19
CA VAL A 78 0.70 11.35 -1.70
C VAL A 78 0.84 10.56 -2.98
N THR A 79 1.69 11.01 -3.91
CA THR A 79 1.90 10.33 -5.20
C THR A 79 2.48 8.92 -5.01
N ASP A 80 3.46 8.78 -4.13
CA ASP A 80 4.05 7.47 -3.82
C ASP A 80 3.03 6.52 -3.20
N LEU A 81 2.21 6.99 -2.27
CA LEU A 81 1.16 6.18 -1.63
C LEU A 81 0.03 5.82 -2.59
N GLU A 82 -0.37 6.74 -3.47
CA GLU A 82 -1.34 6.46 -4.54
C GLU A 82 -0.84 5.34 -5.46
N MET A 83 0.45 5.37 -5.84
CA MET A 83 1.04 4.32 -6.66
C MET A 83 0.97 2.95 -5.97
N VAL A 84 1.32 2.88 -4.69
CA VAL A 84 1.23 1.64 -3.90
C VAL A 84 -0.21 1.13 -3.82
N LEU A 85 -1.19 2.01 -3.65
CA LEU A 85 -2.61 1.65 -3.63
C LEU A 85 -3.09 1.13 -4.99
N TYR A 86 -2.72 1.78 -6.09
CA TYR A 86 -3.08 1.33 -7.42
C TYR A 86 -2.46 -0.02 -7.79
N LEU A 87 -1.27 -0.33 -7.24
CA LEU A 87 -0.53 -1.57 -7.48
C LEU A 87 -0.70 -2.61 -6.34
N SER A 88 -1.81 -2.54 -5.60
CA SER A 88 -2.10 -3.43 -4.47
C SER A 88 -3.00 -4.63 -4.83
N GLY A 89 -3.39 -4.74 -6.10
CA GLY A 89 -4.20 -5.83 -6.63
C GLY A 89 -3.50 -7.18 -6.54
N LYS A 90 -4.32 -8.25 -6.50
CA LYS A 90 -3.84 -9.65 -6.34
C LYS A 90 -2.74 -10.05 -7.35
N TYR A 91 -2.76 -9.47 -8.54
CA TYR A 91 -1.86 -9.84 -9.63
C TYR A 91 -0.81 -8.77 -9.96
N ASP A 92 -0.80 -7.62 -9.28
CA ASP A 92 0.02 -6.46 -9.65
C ASP A 92 1.53 -6.70 -9.45
N LYS A 93 1.89 -7.73 -8.69
CA LYS A 93 3.28 -8.18 -8.51
C LYS A 93 3.81 -9.03 -9.68
N ASN A 94 2.96 -9.43 -10.64
CA ASN A 94 3.34 -10.31 -11.75
C ASN A 94 3.50 -9.52 -13.06
N ASP A 95 4.16 -10.14 -14.04
CA ASP A 95 4.23 -9.59 -15.40
C ASP A 95 2.84 -9.50 -16.04
N ALA A 96 2.64 -8.48 -16.88
CA ALA A 96 1.40 -8.26 -17.61
C ALA A 96 1.52 -8.69 -19.08
N TYR A 97 0.46 -9.31 -19.61
CA TYR A 97 0.30 -9.53 -21.05
C TYR A 97 -0.62 -8.44 -21.61
N LEU A 98 -0.12 -7.64 -22.55
CA LEU A 98 -0.92 -6.66 -23.28
C LEU A 98 -1.24 -7.22 -24.67
N THR A 99 -2.52 -7.48 -24.92
CA THR A 99 -3.00 -7.88 -26.25
C THR A 99 -3.88 -6.77 -26.81
N LEU A 100 -3.47 -6.23 -27.96
CA LEU A 100 -4.21 -5.21 -28.68
C LEU A 100 -5.01 -5.89 -29.80
N HIS A 101 -6.32 -5.66 -29.81
CA HIS A 101 -7.20 -6.10 -30.89
C HIS A 101 -7.76 -4.88 -31.60
N ALA A 102 -7.51 -4.77 -32.91
CA ALA A 102 -8.14 -3.75 -33.74
C ALA A 102 -9.67 -3.90 -33.70
N GLY A 103 -10.37 -2.79 -33.46
CA GLY A 103 -11.82 -2.75 -33.41
C GLY A 103 -12.47 -2.83 -34.80
N ALA A 104 -13.81 -2.80 -34.85
CA ALA A 104 -14.54 -2.75 -36.10
C ALA A 104 -14.45 -1.36 -36.75
N GLY A 105 -13.41 -1.14 -37.57
CA GLY A 105 -13.23 0.10 -38.35
C GLY A 105 -12.46 -0.08 -39.66
N GLY A 106 -12.21 -1.31 -40.10
CA GLY A 106 -11.44 -1.56 -41.33
C GLY A 106 -10.00 -1.05 -41.20
N THR A 107 -9.43 -0.51 -42.29
CA THR A 107 -8.03 -0.03 -42.33
C THR A 107 -7.72 1.09 -41.35
N GLU A 108 -8.69 1.92 -40.96
CA GLU A 108 -8.48 2.99 -39.95
C GLU A 108 -8.39 2.46 -38.51
N ALA A 109 -8.86 1.24 -38.25
CA ALA A 109 -8.74 0.60 -36.93
C ALA A 109 -7.41 -0.14 -36.74
N MET A 110 -6.57 -0.20 -37.78
CA MET A 110 -5.30 -0.93 -37.82
C MET A 110 -4.07 -0.03 -37.91
N ASP A 111 -4.25 1.30 -38.06
CA ASP A 111 -3.18 2.29 -38.18
C ASP A 111 -2.86 2.96 -36.83
#